data_AF-A0A1M2V8M6-F1
#
_entry.id   AF-A0A1M2V8M6-F1
#
_cell.length_a   1.000
_cell.length_b   1.000
_cell.length_c   1.000
_cell.angle_alpha   90.00
_cell.angle_beta   90.00
_cell.angle_gamma   90.00
#
_symmetry.space_group_name_H-M   'P 1'
#
loop_
_entity.id
_entity.type
_entity.pdbx_description
1 polymer ?
#
loop_
_entity_poly.entity_id
_entity_poly.type
_entity_poly.pdbx_seq_one_letter_code
_entity_poly.pdbx_strand_id
1 'polypeptide(L)'
;MPALPTHPPPFVPTGRYTEERKRGIDALRSEDFLWPDERLLMHTLIAQQNEAFAWDYTECGQFRQDFFPPVTIPVIEHTLGIYIK
;
A
#
# COMPACT_ATOMS: atom_id res chain seq x y z
N MET A 1 11.47 6.27 -16.03
CA MET A 1 10.19 6.84 -15.59
C MET A 1 9.34 7.07 -16.85
N PRO A 2 8.09 6.59 -16.90
CA PRO A 2 7.23 6.77 -18.07
C PRO A 2 6.92 8.26 -18.30
N ALA A 3 6.67 8.63 -19.56
CA ALA A 3 6.25 9.98 -19.90
C ALA A 3 4.81 10.21 -19.39
N LEU A 4 4.62 11.34 -18.71
CA LEU A 4 3.31 11.73 -18.17
C LEU A 4 2.53 12.54 -19.20
N PRO A 5 1.24 12.25 -19.40
CA PRO A 5 0.39 13.04 -20.29
C PRO A 5 0.13 14.43 -19.68
N THR A 6 0.08 15.46 -20.52
CA THR A 6 -0.33 16.81 -20.12
C THR A 6 -1.83 16.89 -19.81
N HIS A 7 -2.62 16.07 -20.51
CA HIS A 7 -4.06 15.91 -20.26
C HIS A 7 -4.32 14.43 -19.93
N PRO A 8 -4.37 14.08 -18.63
CA PRO A 8 -4.50 12.69 -18.24
C PRO A 8 -5.88 12.14 -18.66
N PRO A 9 -5.93 10.92 -19.22
CA PRO A 9 -7.18 10.30 -19.61
C PRO A 9 -8.01 9.91 -18.37
N PRO A 10 -9.30 9.60 -18.53
CA PRO A 10 -10.09 9.00 -17.46
C PRO A 10 -9.41 7.75 -16.90
N PHE A 11 -9.57 7.52 -15.60
CA PHE A 11 -8.98 6.38 -14.92
C PHE A 11 -9.45 5.05 -15.53
N VAL A 12 -8.49 4.14 -15.75
CA VAL A 12 -8.75 2.76 -16.18
C VAL A 12 -8.02 1.82 -15.22
N PRO A 13 -8.71 0.87 -14.57
CA PRO A 13 -8.07 -0.16 -13.76
C PRO A 13 -6.98 -0.90 -14.56
N THR A 14 -5.78 -1.00 -14.00
CA THR A 14 -4.62 -1.53 -14.71
C THR A 14 -3.88 -2.52 -13.83
N GLY A 15 -3.79 -3.79 -14.26
CA GLY A 15 -3.11 -4.85 -13.53
C GLY A 15 -3.68 -5.03 -12.11
N ARG A 16 -2.81 -4.83 -11.11
CA ARG A 16 -3.17 -4.90 -9.69
C ARG A 16 -3.80 -3.61 -9.16
N TYR A 17 -3.76 -2.49 -9.89
CA TYR A 17 -4.32 -1.21 -9.47
C TYR A 17 -5.79 -1.11 -9.85
N THR A 18 -6.65 -1.59 -8.94
CA THR A 18 -8.12 -1.65 -9.12
C THR A 18 -8.82 -0.38 -8.66
N GLU A 19 -10.12 -0.28 -8.95
CA GLU A 19 -10.97 0.82 -8.46
C GLU A 19 -11.02 0.86 -6.92
N GLU A 20 -11.03 -0.29 -6.24
CA GLU A 20 -10.96 -0.34 -4.77
C GLU A 20 -9.69 0.33 -4.26
N ARG A 21 -8.55 0.07 -4.90
CA ARG A 21 -7.26 0.65 -4.50
C ARG A 21 -7.19 2.14 -4.80
N LYS A 22 -7.75 2.58 -5.94
CA LYS A 22 -7.94 4.00 -6.23
C LYS A 22 -8.76 4.68 -5.13
N ARG A 23 -9.93 4.14 -4.78
CA ARG A 23 -10.77 4.66 -3.70
C ARG A 23 -10.04 4.72 -2.35
N GLY A 24 -9.22 3.70 -2.05
CA GLY A 24 -8.39 3.71 -0.85
C GLY A 24 -7.38 4.86 -0.81
N ILE A 25 -6.72 5.15 -1.94
CA ILE A 25 -5.82 6.31 -2.06
C ILE A 25 -6.58 7.62 -1.95
N ASP A 26 -7.75 7.73 -2.60
CA ASP A 26 -8.61 8.90 -2.53
C ASP A 26 -9.06 9.19 -1.09
N ALA A 27 -9.36 8.16 -0.29
CA ALA A 27 -9.77 8.29 1.10
C ALA A 27 -8.64 8.69 2.07
N LEU A 28 -7.37 8.43 1.71
CA LEU A 28 -6.21 8.76 2.54
C LEU A 28 -5.77 10.22 2.42
N ARG A 29 -6.30 10.97 1.45
CA ARG A 29 -5.88 12.35 1.17
C ARG A 29 -6.95 13.34 1.61
N SER A 30 -6.52 14.49 2.16
CA SER A 30 -7.42 15.64 2.32
C SER A 30 -7.80 16.15 0.94
N GLU A 31 -9.08 16.50 0.75
CA GLU A 31 -9.59 16.94 -0.55
C GLU A 31 -8.87 18.19 -1.09
N ASP A 32 -8.23 18.96 -0.21
CA ASP A 32 -7.56 20.22 -0.55
C ASP A 32 -6.08 20.07 -0.98
N PHE A 33 -5.51 18.85 -0.98
CA PHE A 33 -4.07 18.68 -1.26
C PHE A 33 -3.72 18.68 -2.76
N LEU A 34 -4.59 18.16 -3.63
CA LEU A 34 -4.36 18.04 -5.08
C LEU A 34 -5.59 18.50 -5.85
N TRP A 35 -5.37 19.20 -6.97
CA TRP A 35 -6.46 19.55 -7.88
C TRP A 35 -7.01 18.30 -8.59
N PRO A 36 -8.26 18.35 -9.11
CA PRO A 36 -8.85 17.20 -9.81
C PRO A 36 -7.97 16.61 -10.92
N ASP A 37 -7.33 17.47 -11.72
CA ASP A 37 -6.43 17.06 -12.80
C ASP A 37 -5.12 16.45 -12.29
N GLU A 38 -4.57 16.99 -11.19
CA GLU A 38 -3.38 16.44 -10.55
C GLU A 38 -3.66 15.07 -9.93
N ARG A 39 -4.85 14.87 -9.36
CA ARG A 39 -5.29 13.56 -8.87
C ARG A 39 -5.38 12.56 -10.01
N LEU A 40 -5.96 12.96 -11.14
CA LEU A 40 -6.07 12.10 -12.32
C LEU A 40 -4.69 11.75 -12.89
N LEU A 41 -3.77 12.71 -12.90
CA LEU A 41 -2.36 12.50 -13.28
C LEU A 41 -1.67 11.51 -12.33
N MET A 42 -1.88 11.66 -11.02
CA MET A 42 -1.32 10.77 -10.01
C MET A 42 -1.84 9.33 -10.16
N HIS A 43 -3.14 9.13 -10.40
CA HIS A 43 -3.68 7.81 -10.70
C HIS A 43 -3.10 7.22 -11.98
N THR A 44 -2.88 8.05 -13.01
CA THR A 44 -2.25 7.63 -14.26
C THR A 44 -0.81 7.17 -14.03
N LEU A 45 -0.02 7.91 -13.23
CA LEU A 45 1.34 7.52 -12.87
C LEU A 45 1.36 6.17 -12.13
N ILE A 46 0.47 5.98 -11.16
CA ILE A 46 0.37 4.73 -10.40
C ILE A 46 -0.03 3.58 -11.31
N ALA A 47 -1.00 3.77 -12.20
CA ALA A 47 -1.43 2.75 -13.17
C ALA A 47 -0.27 2.38 -14.13
N GLN A 48 0.47 3.36 -14.65
CA GLN A 48 1.64 3.11 -15.49
C GLN A 48 2.78 2.39 -14.75
N GLN A 49 2.87 2.59 -13.44
CA GLN A 49 3.84 1.93 -12.57
C GLN A 49 3.17 0.90 -11.66
N ASN A 50 2.13 0.21 -12.17
CA ASN A 50 1.32 -0.73 -11.40
C ASN A 50 2.17 -1.72 -10.59
N GLU A 51 3.17 -2.34 -11.21
CA GLU A 51 4.02 -3.34 -10.53
C GLU A 51 4.83 -2.77 -9.37
N ALA A 52 5.16 -1.47 -9.38
CA ALA A 52 5.95 -0.86 -8.32
C ALA A 52 5.09 -0.38 -7.13
N PHE A 53 3.90 0.14 -7.41
CA PHE A 53 3.04 0.75 -6.38
C PHE A 53 1.90 -0.15 -5.90
N ALA A 54 1.45 -1.08 -6.73
CA ALA A 54 0.29 -1.92 -6.47
C ALA A 54 0.72 -3.35 -6.08
N TRP A 55 1.81 -3.46 -5.31
CA TRP A 55 2.34 -4.71 -4.78
C TRP A 55 1.31 -5.49 -3.96
N ASP A 56 1.50 -6.80 -3.89
CA ASP A 56 0.74 -7.70 -3.02
C ASP A 56 1.67 -8.41 -2.02
N TYR A 57 1.09 -9.23 -1.12
CA TYR A 57 1.85 -9.90 -0.06
C TYR A 57 2.92 -10.86 -0.57
N THR A 58 2.86 -11.28 -1.84
CA THR A 58 3.89 -12.15 -2.44
C THR A 58 5.17 -11.37 -2.75
N GLU A 59 5.08 -10.06 -2.88
CA GLU A 59 6.19 -9.14 -3.13
C GLU A 59 6.76 -8.54 -1.84
N CYS A 60 6.09 -8.77 -0.69
CA CYS A 60 6.69 -8.53 0.61
C CYS A 60 8.02 -9.29 0.69
N GLY A 61 9.10 -8.61 1.05
CA GLY A 61 10.38 -9.26 1.28
C GLY A 61 10.21 -10.41 2.28
N GLN A 62 10.40 -11.64 1.81
CA GLN A 62 10.45 -12.80 2.68
C GLN A 62 11.90 -13.05 3.09
N PHE A 63 12.11 -13.24 4.39
CA PHE A 63 13.41 -13.71 4.85
C PHE A 63 13.69 -15.08 4.25
N ARG A 64 14.89 -15.21 3.68
CA ARG A 64 15.43 -16.49 3.29
C ARG A 64 15.46 -17.42 4.50
N GLN A 65 14.67 -18.49 4.45
CA GLN A 65 14.56 -19.44 5.56
C GLN A 65 15.90 -20.14 5.87
N ASP A 66 16.80 -20.23 4.89
CA ASP A 66 18.15 -20.75 5.06
C ASP A 66 19.11 -19.78 5.77
N PHE A 67 18.79 -18.48 5.78
CA PHE A 67 19.55 -17.46 6.51
C PHE A 67 18.94 -17.17 7.90
N PHE A 68 17.63 -17.34 8.04
CA PHE A 68 16.89 -17.03 9.25
C PHE A 68 15.99 -18.22 9.62
N PRO A 69 16.47 -19.13 10.50
CA PRO A 69 15.63 -20.22 10.99
C PRO A 69 14.40 -19.64 11.72
N PRO A 70 13.29 -20.39 11.81
CA PRO A 70 12.08 -19.92 12.47
C PRO A 70 12.35 -19.47 13.91
N VAL A 71 12.05 -18.21 14.21
CA VAL A 71 12.15 -17.68 15.57
C VAL A 71 10.93 -18.13 16.36
N THR A 72 11.14 -18.80 17.49
CA THR A 72 10.06 -19.07 18.45
C THR A 72 9.87 -17.83 19.31
N ILE A 73 8.75 -17.12 19.14
CA ILE A 73 8.39 -15.99 19.98
C ILE A 73 7.97 -16.55 21.35
N PRO A 74 8.68 -16.25 22.45
CA PRO A 74 8.30 -16.76 23.76
C PRO A 74 6.99 -16.11 24.19
N VAL A 75 6.03 -16.93 24.61
CA VAL A 75 4.80 -16.43 25.23
C VAL A 75 5.08 -16.26 26.73
N ILE A 76 5.08 -15.01 27.19
CA ILE A 76 5.17 -14.68 28.61
C ILE A 76 3.73 -14.54 29.13
N GLU A 77 3.37 -15.31 30.16
CA GLU A 77 2.08 -15.15 30.81
C GLU A 77 1.94 -13.74 31.39
N HIS A 78 0.82 -13.07 31.09
CA HIS A 78 0.54 -11.76 31.64
C HIS A 78 0.16 -11.88 33.12
N THR A 79 1.02 -11.39 34.01
CA THR A 79 0.71 -11.34 35.45
C THR A 79 -0.28 -10.21 35.71
N LEU A 80 -1.56 -10.56 35.93
CA LEU A 80 -2.54 -9.63 36.50
C LEU A 80 -2.10 -9.31 37.93
N GLY A 81 -1.62 -8.09 38.16
CA GLY A 81 -1.24 -7.60 39.48
C GLY A 81 -2.46 -7.44 40.39
N ILE A 82 -2.94 -8.53 41.00
CA ILE A 82 -3.93 -8.48 42.07
C ILE A 82 -3.22 -8.14 43.39
N TYR A 83 -3.32 -6.87 43.79
CA TYR A 83 -3.04 -6.44 45.15
C TYR A 83 -4.18 -6.91 46.06
N ILE A 84 -3.89 -7.88 46.94
CA ILE A 84 -4.80 -8.24 48.05
C ILE A 84 -4.56 -7.24 49.17
N LYS A 85 -5.60 -6.48 49.54
CA LYS A 85 -5.64 -5.58 50.70
C LYS A 85 -5.80 -6.37 51.99
#